data_AF-A0A9Q1BVQ6-F1
#
_entry.id   AF-A0A9Q1BVQ6-F1
#
_cell.length_a   1.000
_cell.length_b   1.000
_cell.length_c   1.000
_cell.angle_alpha   90.00
_cell.angle_beta   90.00
_cell.angle_gamma   90.00
#
_symmetry.space_group_name_H-M   'P 1'
#
loop_
_entity.id
_entity.type
_entity.pdbx_description
1 polymer ?
#
loop_
_entity_poly.entity_id
_entity_poly.type
_entity_poly.pdbx_seq_one_letter_code
_entity_poly.pdbx_strand_id
1 'polypeptide(L)'
;MKYGNCSCQATCEDPRNENGCNNACTDEQTCVCAEGYLMRGSNCIPEQECGCFVEREGVIKDGESYTSSDCSRTCTCRSNQLTCQDYACSTDATCRQIEGAYQCQCNAGYIGNGQSCAKGTDCMDLYNAGVTTDGVYTIQPTGWPSPGFQVYCEMESNGGGWTVRT
;
A
#
# COMPACT_ATOMS: atom_id res chain seq x y z
N MET A 1 25.69 6.95 -21.26
CA MET A 1 26.04 8.32 -20.79
C MET A 1 26.69 9.06 -21.95
N LYS A 2 26.41 10.36 -22.09
CA LYS A 2 27.04 11.26 -23.06
C LYS A 2 27.60 12.47 -22.31
N TYR A 3 28.63 13.10 -22.87
CA TYR A 3 29.19 14.32 -22.31
C TYR A 3 28.33 15.51 -22.73
N GLY A 4 27.87 16.33 -21.78
CA GLY A 4 26.94 17.42 -22.03
C GLY A 4 27.05 18.56 -21.01
N ASN A 5 26.33 19.65 -21.25
CA ASN A 5 26.26 20.78 -20.33
C ASN A 5 25.44 20.39 -19.08
N CYS A 6 25.76 20.96 -17.91
CA CYS A 6 24.98 20.72 -16.70
C CYS A 6 23.59 21.31 -16.87
N SER A 7 22.60 20.43 -17.04
CA SER A 7 21.18 20.76 -17.05
C SER A 7 20.47 19.84 -16.08
N CYS A 8 19.33 20.27 -15.51
CA CYS A 8 18.51 19.39 -14.70
C CYS A 8 18.10 18.18 -15.56
N GLN A 9 18.49 16.99 -15.12
CA GLN A 9 18.23 15.72 -15.81
C GLN A 9 17.08 15.01 -15.11
N ALA A 10 16.13 14.49 -15.88
CA ALA A 10 15.09 13.64 -15.35
C ALA A 10 15.72 12.36 -14.76
N THR A 11 15.24 11.97 -13.58
CA THR A 11 15.64 10.73 -12.91
C THR A 11 14.48 9.75 -12.90
N CYS A 12 14.73 8.49 -12.57
CA CYS A 12 13.60 7.57 -12.33
C CYS A 12 12.71 8.01 -11.15
N GLU A 13 13.16 8.92 -10.28
CA GLU A 13 12.40 9.41 -9.12
C GLU A 13 11.64 10.71 -9.44
N ASP A 14 12.13 11.49 -10.41
CA ASP A 14 11.49 12.69 -10.95
C ASP A 14 11.55 12.67 -12.48
N PRO A 15 10.70 11.85 -13.15
CA PRO A 15 10.72 11.69 -14.60
C PRO A 15 10.33 12.98 -15.35
N ARG A 16 9.55 13.85 -14.69
CA ARG A 16 9.15 15.16 -15.24
C ARG A 16 10.10 16.29 -14.85
N ASN A 17 11.06 16.02 -13.97
CA ASN A 17 12.06 16.97 -13.53
C ASN A 17 11.45 18.24 -12.91
N GLU A 18 10.34 18.09 -12.16
CA GLU A 18 9.55 19.18 -11.59
C GLU A 18 10.04 19.59 -10.18
N ASN A 19 10.67 18.69 -9.42
CA ASN A 19 11.04 18.89 -8.02
C ASN A 19 12.56 18.94 -7.76
N GLY A 20 13.38 18.39 -8.67
CA GLY A 20 14.83 18.23 -8.45
C GLY A 20 15.73 19.41 -8.84
N CYS A 21 15.18 20.47 -9.43
CA CYS A 21 15.99 21.53 -10.03
C CYS A 21 16.26 22.68 -9.04
N ASN A 22 17.16 22.45 -8.08
CA ASN A 22 17.84 23.55 -7.38
C ASN A 22 19.08 23.94 -8.20
N ASN A 23 19.16 25.21 -8.62
CA ASN A 23 20.12 25.80 -9.56
C ASN A 23 21.61 25.79 -9.12
N ALA A 24 22.13 24.70 -8.58
CA ALA A 24 23.53 24.56 -8.16
C ALA A 24 24.32 23.65 -9.13
N CYS A 25 24.32 24.00 -10.42
CA CYS A 25 25.33 23.48 -11.35
C CYS A 25 26.62 24.30 -11.15
N THR A 26 27.61 23.74 -10.44
CA THR A 26 28.93 24.37 -10.29
C THR A 26 29.87 24.08 -11.46
N ASP A 27 29.60 23.02 -12.23
CA ASP A 27 30.46 22.56 -13.33
C ASP A 27 29.78 22.79 -14.69
N GLU A 28 30.55 23.29 -15.66
CA GLU A 28 30.06 23.62 -17.01
C GLU A 28 29.79 22.38 -17.89
N GLN A 29 30.30 21.20 -17.51
CA GLN A 29 30.18 19.96 -18.29
C GLN A 29 30.12 18.73 -17.38
N THR A 30 29.15 17.84 -17.62
CA THR A 30 28.93 16.61 -16.84
C THR A 30 28.46 15.45 -17.73
N CYS A 31 28.47 14.23 -17.18
CA CYS A 31 27.90 13.06 -17.81
C CYS A 31 26.37 13.11 -17.67
N VAL A 32 25.69 13.18 -18.81
CA VAL A 32 24.23 13.19 -18.88
C VAL A 32 23.71 11.93 -19.57
N CYS A 33 22.44 11.61 -19.36
CA CYS A 33 21.82 10.50 -20.09
C CYS A 33 21.49 10.91 -21.53
N ALA A 34 21.55 9.92 -22.43
CA ALA A 34 21.05 10.12 -23.78
C ALA A 34 19.52 10.24 -23.73
N GLU A 35 18.92 10.78 -24.79
CA GLU A 35 17.46 10.84 -24.91
C GLU A 35 16.86 9.42 -24.83
N GLY A 36 15.76 9.26 -24.10
CA GLY A 36 15.15 7.95 -23.82
C GLY A 36 15.76 7.18 -22.63
N TYR A 37 16.69 7.79 -21.89
CA TYR A 37 17.31 7.21 -20.69
C TYR A 37 17.21 8.16 -19.50
N LEU A 38 16.87 7.62 -18.33
CA LEU A 38 16.82 8.36 -17.07
C LEU A 38 17.97 7.97 -16.15
N MET A 39 18.38 8.93 -15.33
CA MET A 39 19.39 8.65 -14.30
C MET A 39 18.80 7.87 -13.13
N ARG A 40 19.50 6.80 -12.75
CA ARG A 40 19.28 6.05 -11.51
C ARG A 40 20.62 5.87 -10.80
N GLY A 41 20.84 6.67 -9.76
CA GLY A 41 22.17 6.79 -9.14
C GLY A 41 23.18 7.39 -10.14
N SER A 42 24.19 6.62 -10.52
CA SER A 42 25.21 7.02 -11.52
C SER A 42 25.05 6.34 -12.89
N ASN A 43 23.98 5.56 -13.08
CA ASN A 43 23.72 4.83 -14.32
C ASN A 43 22.57 5.45 -15.10
N CYS A 44 22.66 5.35 -16.43
CA CYS A 44 21.55 5.66 -17.34
C CYS A 44 20.85 4.36 -17.70
N ILE A 45 19.58 4.23 -17.34
CA ILE A 45 18.74 3.11 -17.75
C ILE A 45 17.63 3.60 -18.68
N PRO A 46 17.12 2.76 -19.60
CA PRO A 46 16.00 3.12 -20.44
C PRO A 46 14.80 3.60 -19.61
N GLU A 47 14.09 4.62 -20.08
CA GLU A 47 12.88 5.16 -19.41
C GLU A 47 11.88 4.06 -19.02
N GLN A 48 11.74 3.04 -19.88
CA GLN A 48 10.84 1.91 -19.70
C GLN A 48 11.22 1.00 -18.52
N GLU A 49 12.48 1.04 -18.07
CA GLU A 49 12.98 0.26 -16.93
C GLU A 49 12.81 0.99 -15.58
N CYS A 50 12.42 2.27 -15.58
CA CYS A 50 12.14 2.99 -14.33
C CYS A 50 10.81 2.54 -13.69
N GLY A 51 9.81 2.19 -14.50
CA GLY A 51 8.44 1.88 -14.05
C GLY A 51 7.44 2.96 -14.45
N CYS A 52 6.21 2.91 -13.91
CA CYS A 52 5.12 3.81 -14.22
C CYS A 52 5.09 5.00 -13.24
N PHE A 53 5.05 6.22 -13.76
CA PHE A 53 4.96 7.43 -12.93
C PHE A 53 3.50 7.80 -12.60
N VAL A 54 3.24 8.09 -11.33
CA VAL A 54 1.96 8.57 -10.79
C VAL A 54 2.23 9.83 -9.98
N GLU A 55 1.64 10.97 -10.37
CA GLU A 55 1.97 12.30 -9.83
C GLU A 55 1.97 12.41 -8.28
N ARG A 56 1.11 11.64 -7.59
CA ARG A 56 1.02 11.67 -6.11
C ARG A 56 1.67 10.47 -5.41
N GLU A 57 1.94 9.40 -6.14
CA GLU A 57 2.43 8.14 -5.55
C GLU A 57 3.89 7.86 -5.94
N GLY A 58 4.46 8.63 -6.87
CA GLY A 58 5.82 8.46 -7.36
C GLY A 58 5.90 7.39 -8.44
N VAL A 59 6.93 6.54 -8.37
CA VAL A 59 7.22 5.54 -9.42
C VAL A 59 6.90 4.14 -8.94
N ILE A 60 6.03 3.48 -9.69
CA ILE A 60 5.60 2.10 -9.48
C ILE A 60 6.42 1.21 -10.39
N LYS A 61 7.20 0.27 -9.85
CA LYS A 61 8.08 -0.57 -10.68
C LYS A 61 7.27 -1.50 -11.58
N ASP A 62 7.92 -1.98 -12.63
CA ASP A 62 7.30 -2.96 -13.50
C ASP A 62 6.83 -4.21 -12.72
N GLY A 63 5.56 -4.55 -12.88
CA GLY A 63 4.89 -5.65 -12.20
C GLY A 63 4.41 -5.38 -10.79
N GLU A 64 4.71 -4.22 -10.22
CA GLU A 64 4.12 -3.78 -8.95
C GLU A 64 2.72 -3.17 -9.17
N SER A 65 1.92 -3.24 -8.12
CA SER A 65 0.60 -2.63 -8.05
C SER A 65 0.52 -1.70 -6.85
N TYR A 66 -0.31 -0.67 -6.96
CA TYR A 66 -0.66 0.20 -5.85
C TYR A 66 -2.16 0.44 -5.79
N THR A 67 -2.66 0.72 -4.60
CA THR A 67 -4.03 1.16 -4.37
C THR A 67 -4.03 2.67 -4.16
N SER A 68 -4.99 3.37 -4.76
CA SER A 68 -5.12 4.82 -4.60
C SER A 68 -5.38 5.21 -3.14
N SER A 69 -5.06 6.47 -2.79
CA SER A 69 -5.22 7.00 -1.43
C SER A 69 -6.64 6.95 -0.86
N ASP A 70 -7.65 6.88 -1.73
CA ASP A 70 -9.07 6.78 -1.41
C ASP A 70 -9.61 5.33 -1.53
N CYS A 71 -8.74 4.35 -1.81
CA CYS A 71 -9.10 2.97 -2.11
C CYS A 71 -10.21 2.82 -3.16
N SER A 72 -10.30 3.74 -4.14
CA SER A 72 -11.27 3.66 -5.24
C SER A 72 -10.80 2.81 -6.43
N ARG A 73 -9.49 2.59 -6.52
CA ARG A 73 -8.87 1.79 -7.60
C ARG A 73 -7.57 1.14 -7.15
N THR A 74 -7.26 0.02 -7.78
CA THR A 74 -5.92 -0.56 -7.77
C THR A 74 -5.35 -0.47 -9.18
N CYS A 75 -4.08 -0.08 -9.30
CA CYS A 75 -3.40 0.09 -10.57
C CYS A 75 -2.13 -0.74 -10.60
N THR A 76 -1.88 -1.40 -11.73
CA THR A 76 -0.70 -2.23 -11.95
C THR A 76 0.15 -1.63 -13.06
N CYS A 77 1.46 -1.56 -12.84
CA CYS A 77 2.40 -1.15 -13.86
C CYS A 77 2.86 -2.34 -14.70
N ARG A 78 2.76 -2.27 -16.02
CA ARG A 78 3.32 -3.24 -16.96
C ARG A 78 3.89 -2.53 -18.17
N SER A 79 5.19 -2.71 -18.43
CA SER A 79 5.93 -2.13 -19.55
C SER A 79 5.71 -0.61 -19.70
N ASN A 80 5.83 0.12 -18.59
CA ASN A 80 5.56 1.56 -18.50
C ASN A 80 4.10 1.98 -18.84
N GLN A 81 3.17 1.03 -18.82
CA GLN A 81 1.74 1.26 -18.97
C GLN A 81 1.01 0.98 -17.66
N LEU A 82 0.30 1.98 -17.15
CA LEU A 82 -0.50 1.85 -15.94
C LEU A 82 -1.91 1.38 -16.31
N THR A 83 -2.32 0.23 -15.77
CA THR A 83 -3.67 -0.32 -15.95
C THR A 83 -4.38 -0.34 -14.61
N CYS A 84 -5.50 0.36 -14.49
CA CYS A 84 -6.28 0.48 -13.26
C CYS A 84 -7.61 -0.26 -13.35
N GLN A 85 -8.06 -0.79 -12.21
CA GLN A 85 -9.37 -1.41 -12.03
C GLN A 85 -10.04 -0.84 -10.78
N ASP A 86 -11.37 -0.83 -10.80
CA ASP A 86 -12.17 -0.41 -9.66
C ASP A 86 -11.83 -1.26 -8.43
N TYR A 87 -11.76 -0.60 -7.29
CA TYR A 87 -11.47 -1.20 -6.01
C TYR A 87 -12.35 -0.53 -4.97
N ALA A 88 -12.83 -1.31 -4.01
CA ALA A 88 -13.64 -0.78 -2.93
C ALA A 88 -13.45 -1.63 -1.69
N CYS A 89 -13.31 -0.98 -0.54
CA CYS A 89 -13.33 -1.67 0.73
C CYS A 89 -14.74 -2.20 1.03
N SER A 90 -14.81 -3.27 1.82
CA SER A 90 -16.06 -3.69 2.45
C SER A 90 -16.69 -2.52 3.22
N THR A 91 -18.00 -2.53 3.38
CA THR A 91 -18.72 -1.61 4.29
C THR A 91 -18.23 -1.71 5.72
N ASP A 92 -17.65 -2.86 6.09
CA ASP A 92 -17.07 -3.13 7.39
C ASP A 92 -15.53 -3.07 7.39
N ALA A 93 -14.95 -2.30 6.47
CA ALA A 93 -13.52 -2.03 6.40
C ALA A 93 -13.23 -0.52 6.25
N THR A 94 -12.02 -0.13 6.63
CA THR A 94 -11.51 1.23 6.45
C THR A 94 -10.28 1.20 5.55
N CYS A 95 -10.23 2.11 4.57
CA CYS A 95 -9.03 2.38 3.79
C CYS A 95 -7.99 3.09 4.66
N ARG A 96 -6.80 2.50 4.83
CA ARG A 96 -5.71 3.08 5.63
C ARG A 96 -4.37 2.84 4.96
N GLN A 97 -3.42 3.73 5.22
CA GLN A 97 -2.03 3.53 4.79
C GLN A 97 -1.33 2.62 5.80
N ILE A 98 -0.80 1.49 5.33
CA ILE A 98 -0.09 0.49 6.11
C ILE A 98 1.22 0.22 5.38
N GLU A 99 2.35 0.39 6.07
CA GLU A 99 3.69 0.24 5.50
C GLU A 99 3.92 1.08 4.22
N GLY A 100 3.28 2.25 4.13
CA GLY A 100 3.39 3.17 2.99
C GLY A 100 2.41 2.92 1.85
N ALA A 101 1.66 1.81 1.84
CA ALA A 101 0.65 1.50 0.83
C ALA A 101 -0.77 1.61 1.38
N TYR A 102 -1.72 2.07 0.56
CA TYR A 102 -3.13 2.06 0.94
C TYR A 102 -3.71 0.65 0.81
N GLN A 103 -4.40 0.21 1.85
CA GLN A 103 -5.12 -1.05 1.82
C GLN A 103 -6.39 -0.99 2.66
N CYS A 104 -7.33 -1.88 2.33
CA CYS A 104 -8.54 -2.04 3.11
C CYS A 104 -8.22 -2.91 4.33
N GLN A 105 -8.46 -2.38 5.52
CA GLN A 105 -8.35 -3.13 6.76
C GLN A 105 -9.75 -3.32 7.34
N CYS A 106 -10.14 -4.56 7.63
CA CYS A 106 -11.41 -4.82 8.31
C CYS A 106 -11.47 -4.06 9.63
N ASN A 107 -12.65 -3.52 9.94
CA ASN A 107 -12.90 -2.80 11.19
C ASN A 107 -12.78 -3.78 12.38
N ALA A 108 -12.55 -3.25 13.58
CA ALA A 108 -12.39 -4.07 14.78
C ALA A 108 -13.57 -5.04 14.98
N GLY A 109 -13.26 -6.32 15.25
CA GLY A 109 -14.25 -7.40 15.36
C GLY A 109 -14.64 -8.05 14.03
N TYR A 110 -14.15 -7.53 12.91
CA TYR A 110 -14.29 -8.15 11.59
C TYR A 110 -12.96 -8.71 11.10
N ILE A 111 -13.05 -9.82 10.38
CA ILE A 111 -11.93 -10.57 9.82
C ILE A 111 -12.12 -10.77 8.32
N GLY A 112 -11.03 -10.82 7.57
CA GLY A 112 -11.05 -11.01 6.13
C GLY A 112 -9.94 -10.22 5.42
N ASN A 113 -10.11 -10.00 4.12
CA ASN A 113 -9.11 -9.36 3.26
C ASN A 113 -9.35 -7.86 3.02
N GLY A 114 -10.23 -7.23 3.80
CA GLY A 114 -10.60 -5.82 3.67
C GLY A 114 -11.65 -5.51 2.58
N GLN A 115 -11.69 -6.27 1.48
CA GLN A 115 -12.77 -6.20 0.49
C GLN A 115 -13.98 -7.07 0.89
N SER A 116 -13.72 -8.13 1.63
CA SER A 116 -14.72 -9.01 2.24
C SER A 116 -14.37 -9.15 3.71
N CYS A 117 -15.24 -8.62 4.57
CA CYS A 117 -15.09 -8.65 6.02
C CYS A 117 -16.31 -9.32 6.63
N ALA A 118 -16.09 -10.27 7.52
CA ALA A 118 -17.13 -10.95 8.28
C ALA A 118 -16.83 -10.82 9.77
N LYS A 119 -17.84 -10.89 10.63
CA LYS A 119 -17.60 -10.86 12.08
C LYS A 119 -16.94 -12.16 12.52
N GLY A 120 -15.96 -12.08 13.42
CA GLY A 120 -15.39 -13.26 14.06
C GLY A 120 -16.48 -14.03 14.83
N THR A 121 -16.52 -15.34 14.69
CA THR A 121 -17.54 -16.16 15.38
C THR A 121 -17.13 -16.50 16.81
N ASP A 122 -15.84 -16.50 17.08
CA ASP A 122 -15.24 -16.65 18.41
C ASP A 122 -13.88 -15.89 18.50
N CYS A 123 -13.21 -15.98 19.65
CA CYS A 123 -11.91 -15.32 19.86
C CYS A 123 -10.77 -16.00 19.09
N MET A 124 -10.89 -17.29 18.74
CA MET A 124 -9.89 -18.00 17.95
C MET A 124 -9.89 -17.49 16.51
N ASP A 125 -11.06 -17.21 15.94
CA ASP A 125 -11.22 -16.54 14.65
C ASP A 125 -10.52 -15.18 14.63
N LEU A 126 -10.71 -14.38 15.69
CA LEU A 126 -10.05 -13.08 15.83
C LEU A 126 -8.54 -13.24 15.96
N TYR A 127 -8.07 -14.21 16.77
CA TYR A 127 -6.64 -14.49 16.96
C TYR A 127 -5.96 -14.88 15.64
N ASN A 128 -6.55 -15.81 14.89
CA ASN A 128 -6.07 -16.23 13.58
C ASN A 128 -6.07 -15.09 12.55
N ALA A 129 -6.92 -14.08 12.74
CA ALA A 129 -6.94 -12.87 11.93
C ALA A 129 -5.91 -11.80 12.38
N GLY A 130 -5.05 -12.11 13.36
CA GLY A 130 -3.98 -11.24 13.85
C GLY A 130 -4.33 -10.40 15.07
N VAL A 131 -5.51 -10.59 15.67
CA VAL A 131 -5.87 -9.94 16.94
C VAL A 131 -5.16 -10.67 18.07
N THR A 132 -4.03 -10.13 18.50
CA THR A 132 -3.11 -10.82 19.43
C THR A 132 -3.07 -10.23 20.83
N THR A 133 -3.85 -9.18 21.10
CA THR A 133 -3.94 -8.50 22.39
C THR A 133 -5.11 -9.01 23.20
N ASP A 134 -4.93 -9.20 24.51
CA ASP A 134 -6.04 -9.50 25.42
C ASP A 134 -7.04 -8.34 25.47
N GLY A 135 -8.34 -8.65 25.60
CA GLY A 135 -9.34 -7.58 25.64
C GLY A 135 -10.78 -8.04 25.48
N VAL A 136 -11.70 -7.08 25.46
CA VAL A 136 -13.12 -7.33 25.22
C VAL A 136 -13.43 -7.12 23.74
N TYR A 137 -13.92 -8.17 23.08
CA TYR A 137 -14.23 -8.18 21.65
C TYR A 137 -15.68 -8.60 21.41
N THR A 138 -16.27 -8.09 20.33
CA THR A 138 -17.58 -8.55 19.87
C THR A 138 -17.41 -9.77 18.97
N ILE A 139 -18.05 -10.88 19.33
CA ILE A 139 -18.14 -12.07 18.51
C ILE A 139 -19.58 -12.30 18.04
N GLN A 140 -19.76 -12.93 16.90
CA GLN A 140 -21.08 -13.34 16.39
C GLN A 140 -21.05 -14.83 16.01
N PRO A 141 -21.32 -15.75 16.96
CA PRO A 141 -21.37 -17.17 16.69
C PRO A 141 -22.36 -17.51 15.57
N THR A 142 -22.08 -18.59 14.82
CA THR A 142 -22.97 -19.05 13.76
C THR A 142 -24.36 -19.38 14.32
N GLY A 143 -25.40 -18.80 13.71
CA GLY A 143 -26.80 -18.97 14.18
C GLY A 143 -27.21 -18.02 15.31
N TRP A 144 -26.32 -17.15 15.79
CA TRP A 144 -26.67 -16.12 16.77
C TRP A 144 -27.33 -14.90 16.11
N PRO A 145 -28.44 -14.37 16.66
CA PRO A 145 -29.12 -13.20 16.12
C PRO A 145 -28.23 -11.95 16.22
N SER A 146 -28.35 -11.04 15.24
CA SER A 146 -27.66 -9.75 15.30
C SER A 146 -28.32 -8.84 16.37
N PRO A 147 -27.54 -8.05 17.14
CA PRO A 147 -26.08 -7.94 17.09
C PRO A 147 -25.36 -9.05 17.89
N GLY A 148 -24.09 -9.28 17.55
CA GLY A 148 -23.20 -10.12 18.36
C GLY A 148 -23.02 -9.59 19.79
N PHE A 149 -22.33 -10.35 20.64
CA PHE A 149 -22.13 -10.01 22.04
C PHE A 149 -20.64 -9.87 22.38
N GLN A 150 -20.35 -9.13 23.45
CA GLN A 150 -19.00 -8.88 23.92
C GLN A 150 -18.50 -10.02 24.82
N VAL A 151 -17.30 -10.50 24.55
CA VAL A 151 -16.59 -11.52 25.34
C VAL A 151 -15.20 -11.02 25.69
N TYR A 152 -14.64 -11.48 26.81
CA TYR A 152 -13.22 -11.27 27.08
C TYR A 152 -12.43 -12.36 26.37
N CYS A 153 -11.58 -11.96 25.43
CA CYS A 153 -10.67 -12.83 24.71
C CYS A 153 -9.28 -12.77 25.34
N GLU A 154 -8.74 -13.95 25.64
CA GLU A 154 -7.35 -14.16 26.06
C GLU A 154 -6.54 -14.60 24.84
N MET A 155 -5.83 -13.65 24.25
CA MET A 155 -5.05 -13.82 23.03
C MET A 155 -3.57 -14.09 23.34
N GLU A 156 -3.00 -13.44 24.37
CA GLU A 156 -1.57 -13.50 24.67
C GLU A 156 -1.19 -14.79 25.43
N SER A 157 -2.01 -15.19 26.40
CA SER A 157 -1.77 -16.35 27.27
C SER A 157 -2.22 -17.67 26.65
N ASN A 158 -3.35 -17.65 25.95
CA ASN A 158 -4.10 -18.84 25.53
C ASN A 158 -4.37 -18.91 24.02
N GLY A 159 -3.94 -17.91 23.24
CA GLY A 159 -3.99 -17.94 21.78
C GLY A 159 -5.41 -17.99 21.19
N GLY A 160 -6.38 -17.27 21.77
CA GLY A 160 -7.77 -17.24 21.28
C GLY A 160 -8.80 -17.88 22.21
N GLY A 161 -8.46 -18.08 23.49
CA GLY A 161 -9.42 -18.50 24.52
C GLY A 161 -10.43 -17.40 24.86
N TRP A 162 -11.59 -17.76 25.40
CA TRP A 162 -12.61 -16.77 25.75
C TRP A 162 -13.44 -17.15 26.97
N THR A 163 -13.92 -16.12 27.69
CA THR A 163 -14.85 -16.26 28.81
C THR A 163 -16.08 -15.39 28.61
N VAL A 164 -17.27 -15.95 28.84
CA VAL A 164 -18.52 -15.17 28.90
C VAL A 164 -18.46 -14.31 30.16
N ARG A 165 -18.55 -12.99 30.00
CA ARG A 165 -18.68 -12.08 31.13
C ARG A 165 -20.15 -12.07 31.56
N THR A 166 -20.47 -12.76 32.66
CA THR A 166 -21.81 -12.75 33.29
C THR A 166 -22.04 -11.50 34.12
#